data_AF-A0A3D4CR76-F1
#
_entry.id   AF-A0A3D4CR76-F1
#
_cell.length_a   1.000
_cell.length_b   1.000
_cell.length_c   1.000
_cell.angle_alpha   90.00
_cell.angle_beta   90.00
_cell.angle_gamma   90.00
#
_symmetry.space_group_name_H-M   'P 1'
#
loop_
_entity.id
_entity.type
_entity.pdbx_description
1 polymer ?
#
loop_
_entity_poly.entity_id
_entity_poly.type
_entity_poly.pdbx_seq_one_letter_code
_entity_poly.pdbx_strand_id
1 'polypeptide(L)'
;MRSLTSLFLALILTCHPSAGRSHVLFIAVDDLNDWIGCLGGHPQALTPNIDRLAARGILFTNAHCVASACNPSRAAVFSGRRPVVTGVWSNQSGSLARCYPQARLLSTTFAGSGYDTLGAGKLLHSQGGKSYGEYFGVNQRWSPLSKEAVRYTRKELPTKATDNPRHLVADSLGREATLPLNRMPSDRKPAQADG
;
A
#
# COMPACT_ATOMS: atom_id res chain seq x y z
N MET A 1 4.61 39.66 54.56
CA MET A 1 5.24 38.92 53.44
C MET A 1 4.13 38.24 52.65
N ARG A 2 4.13 38.40 51.32
CA ARG A 2 2.96 38.26 50.44
C ARG A 2 2.60 36.79 50.15
N SER A 3 1.30 36.53 50.16
CA SER A 3 0.62 35.25 49.85
C SER A 3 0.93 34.76 48.43
N LEU A 4 1.31 33.49 48.29
CA LEU A 4 1.76 32.84 47.05
C LEU A 4 1.00 31.50 46.83
N THR A 5 -0.30 31.47 47.12
CA THR A 5 -1.11 30.24 47.11
C THR A 5 -2.11 30.10 45.96
N SER A 6 -1.98 30.85 44.86
CA SER A 6 -2.93 30.75 43.73
C SER A 6 -2.25 30.87 42.37
N LEU A 7 -1.54 29.82 41.93
CA LEU A 7 -1.29 29.62 40.49
C LEU A 7 -0.98 28.15 40.16
N PHE A 8 -1.84 27.22 40.61
CA PHE A 8 -1.70 25.78 40.32
C PHE A 8 -3.02 25.16 39.80
N LEU A 9 -3.82 25.90 39.03
CA LEU A 9 -5.13 25.40 38.57
C LEU A 9 -5.55 25.79 37.15
N ALA A 10 -4.63 25.92 36.20
CA ALA A 10 -5.03 26.09 34.80
C ALA A 10 -4.03 25.50 33.80
N LEU A 11 -3.59 24.27 34.05
CA LEU A 11 -3.19 23.38 32.95
C LEU A 11 -4.21 22.25 32.87
N ILE A 12 -5.46 22.63 32.60
CA ILE A 12 -6.42 21.71 32.01
C ILE A 12 -5.79 21.30 30.69
N LEU A 13 -5.25 20.09 30.65
CA LEU A 13 -4.93 19.42 29.41
C LEU A 13 -6.15 19.57 28.52
N THR A 14 -6.04 20.42 27.50
CA THR A 14 -6.93 20.36 26.36
C THR A 14 -6.65 19.00 25.73
N CYS A 15 -7.40 18.00 26.19
CA CYS A 15 -7.65 16.77 25.47
C CYS A 15 -8.22 17.22 24.13
N HIS A 16 -7.35 17.45 23.17
CA HIS A 16 -7.77 17.66 21.81
C HIS A 16 -8.52 16.38 21.47
N PRO A 17 -9.82 16.47 21.10
CA PRO A 17 -10.53 15.30 20.63
C PRO A 17 -9.65 14.69 19.55
N SER A 18 -9.34 13.40 19.72
CA SER A 18 -8.52 12.63 18.78
C SER A 18 -8.91 13.08 17.39
N ALA A 19 -7.98 13.73 16.67
CA ALA A 19 -8.11 13.90 15.24
C ALA A 19 -8.56 12.53 14.72
N GLY A 20 -9.65 12.49 13.94
CA GLY A 20 -10.28 11.24 13.53
C GLY A 20 -9.22 10.24 13.05
N ARG A 21 -9.43 8.95 13.34
CA ARG A 21 -8.45 7.88 13.07
C ARG A 21 -7.87 8.05 11.66
N SER A 22 -6.56 8.27 11.56
CA SER A 22 -5.92 8.48 10.26
C SER A 22 -5.95 7.20 9.44
N HIS A 23 -6.24 7.32 8.15
CA HIS A 23 -6.05 6.22 7.20
C HIS A 23 -4.56 5.97 6.95
N VAL A 24 -4.21 4.71 6.72
CA VAL A 24 -2.83 4.29 6.43
C VAL A 24 -2.77 3.68 5.04
N LEU A 25 -1.99 4.29 4.15
CA LEU A 25 -1.65 3.74 2.84
C LEU A 25 -0.22 3.20 2.88
N PHE A 26 -0.07 1.88 2.82
CA PHE A 26 1.23 1.22 2.75
C PHE A 26 1.55 0.85 1.30
N ILE A 27 2.61 1.44 0.74
CA ILE A 27 3.06 1.20 -0.64
C ILE A 27 4.34 0.37 -0.58
N ALA A 28 4.32 -0.83 -1.15
CA ALA A 28 5.50 -1.69 -1.32
C ALA A 28 5.83 -1.81 -2.80
N VAL A 29 7.10 -1.57 -3.15
CA VAL A 29 7.61 -1.74 -4.51
C VAL A 29 8.58 -2.92 -4.52
N ASP A 30 8.38 -3.86 -5.45
CA ASP A 30 9.23 -5.06 -5.55
C ASP A 30 10.56 -4.69 -6.22
N ASP A 31 11.67 -5.07 -5.60
CA ASP A 31 13.05 -4.90 -6.07
C ASP A 31 13.48 -3.45 -6.41
N LEU A 32 12.78 -2.44 -5.89
CA LEU A 32 13.20 -1.04 -6.02
C LEU A 32 14.45 -0.77 -5.18
N ASN A 33 15.50 -0.27 -5.82
CA ASN A 33 16.72 0.21 -5.18
C ASN A 33 16.68 1.74 -4.95
N ASP A 34 17.81 2.31 -4.55
CA ASP A 34 18.00 3.74 -4.27
C ASP A 34 18.18 4.62 -5.51
N TRP A 35 17.88 4.13 -6.71
CA TRP A 35 18.05 4.89 -7.95
C TRP A 35 17.03 6.04 -8.15
N ILE A 36 16.15 6.26 -7.20
CA ILE A 36 15.09 7.28 -7.26
C ILE A 36 15.64 8.70 -7.07
N GLY A 37 14.96 9.68 -7.67
CA GLY A 37 15.39 11.08 -7.71
C GLY A 37 15.59 11.70 -6.33
N CYS A 38 14.68 11.45 -5.38
CA CYS A 38 14.80 11.96 -4.01
C CYS A 38 15.99 11.42 -3.20
N LEU A 39 16.67 10.37 -3.67
CA LEU A 39 17.91 9.85 -3.08
C LEU A 39 19.16 10.26 -3.88
N GLY A 40 19.03 11.11 -4.90
CA GLY A 40 20.14 11.46 -5.78
C GLY A 40 20.62 10.28 -6.63
N GLY A 41 19.71 9.36 -6.94
CA GLY A 41 19.99 8.14 -7.67
C GLY A 41 20.33 8.34 -9.15
N HIS A 42 20.09 7.32 -9.97
CA HIS A 42 20.53 7.30 -11.36
C HIS A 42 19.91 8.44 -12.19
N PRO A 43 20.67 9.21 -13.00
CA PRO A 43 20.18 10.42 -13.67
C PRO A 43 19.08 10.17 -14.71
N GLN A 44 18.92 8.94 -15.18
CA GLN A 44 17.84 8.55 -16.10
C GLN A 44 16.54 8.15 -15.39
N ALA A 45 16.54 8.01 -14.06
CA ALA A 45 15.34 7.64 -13.33
C ALA A 45 14.44 8.88 -13.14
N LEU A 46 13.30 8.89 -13.85
CA LEU A 46 12.30 9.95 -13.71
C LEU A 46 11.22 9.53 -12.71
N THR A 47 11.32 10.00 -11.47
CA THR A 47 10.42 9.62 -10.37
C THR A 47 9.62 10.78 -9.75
N PRO A 48 9.04 11.71 -10.53
CA PRO A 48 8.49 12.97 -10.02
C PRO A 48 7.38 12.78 -8.97
N ASN A 49 6.63 11.67 -9.04
CA ASN A 49 5.60 11.36 -8.05
C ASN A 49 6.18 10.87 -6.70
N ILE A 50 7.27 10.10 -6.74
CA ILE A 50 7.98 9.65 -5.53
C ILE A 50 8.69 10.85 -4.91
N ASP A 51 9.30 11.71 -5.74
CA ASP A 51 10.01 12.91 -5.28
C ASP A 51 9.03 13.88 -4.60
N ARG A 52 7.86 14.09 -5.20
CA ARG A 52 6.79 14.88 -4.61
C ARG A 52 6.27 14.28 -3.30
N LEU A 53 6.22 12.94 -3.17
CA LEU A 53 5.83 12.27 -1.93
C LEU A 53 6.89 12.46 -0.83
N ALA A 54 8.17 12.35 -1.17
CA ALA A 54 9.27 12.56 -0.24
C ALA A 54 9.28 14.01 0.28
N ALA A 55 9.06 15.00 -0.60
CA ALA A 55 9.04 16.42 -0.24
C ALA A 55 7.92 16.82 0.75
N ARG A 56 6.85 16.04 0.85
CA ARG A 56 5.73 16.28 1.79
C ARG A 56 5.79 15.44 3.06
N GLY A 57 6.84 14.64 3.22
CA GLY A 57 6.96 13.66 4.30
C GLY A 57 8.34 13.65 4.92
N ILE A 58 8.67 12.52 5.54
CA ILE A 58 9.99 12.26 6.10
C ILE A 58 10.67 11.21 5.22
N LEU A 59 11.86 11.54 4.71
CA LEU A 59 12.70 10.65 3.93
C LEU A 59 13.78 10.03 4.82
N PHE A 60 13.79 8.71 4.95
CA PHE A 60 14.88 7.98 5.57
C PHE A 60 15.94 7.68 4.51
N THR A 61 17.09 8.36 4.59
CA THR A 61 18.20 8.19 3.64
C THR A 61 19.07 6.97 3.91
N ASN A 62 18.86 6.31 5.06
CA ASN A 62 19.60 5.12 5.47
C ASN A 62 18.65 4.04 6.01
N ALA A 63 17.80 3.49 5.13
CA ALA A 63 16.86 2.42 5.44
C ALA A 63 17.30 1.11 4.80
N HIS A 64 17.45 0.05 5.60
CA HIS A 64 17.89 -1.26 5.12
C HIS A 64 16.82 -2.33 5.34
N CYS A 65 16.69 -3.24 4.37
CA CYS A 65 15.93 -4.47 4.57
C CYS A 65 16.69 -5.42 5.51
N VAL A 66 15.94 -6.23 6.27
CA VAL A 66 16.52 -7.25 7.15
C VAL A 66 17.10 -8.43 6.35
N ALA A 67 16.62 -8.63 5.12
CA ALA A 67 17.13 -9.62 4.18
C ALA A 67 16.91 -9.11 2.75
N SER A 68 17.86 -9.36 1.85
CA SER A 68 17.82 -8.93 0.44
C SER A 68 16.92 -9.80 -0.45
N ALA A 69 16.28 -10.83 0.10
CA ALA A 69 15.32 -11.68 -0.61
C ALA A 69 13.86 -11.32 -0.25
N CYS A 70 12.97 -11.39 -1.24
CA CYS A 70 11.57 -10.96 -1.12
C CYS A 70 10.83 -11.61 0.08
N ASN A 71 10.89 -12.93 0.22
CA ASN A 71 10.16 -13.68 1.26
C ASN A 71 10.59 -13.30 2.68
N PRO A 72 11.88 -13.43 3.06
CA PRO A 72 12.32 -13.04 4.41
C PRO A 72 12.14 -11.54 4.69
N SER A 73 12.36 -10.67 3.70
CA SER A 73 12.16 -9.22 3.85
C SER A 73 10.71 -8.87 4.16
N ARG A 74 9.77 -9.38 3.35
CA ARG A 74 8.33 -9.15 3.53
C ARG A 74 7.84 -9.76 4.82
N ALA A 75 8.26 -10.99 5.13
CA ALA A 75 7.93 -11.63 6.41
C ALA A 75 8.33 -10.74 7.60
N ALA A 76 9.52 -10.13 7.55
CA ALA A 76 9.99 -9.24 8.60
C ALA A 76 9.18 -7.95 8.72
N VAL A 77 8.89 -7.28 7.60
CA VAL A 77 8.06 -6.06 7.59
C VAL A 77 6.66 -6.32 8.13
N PHE A 78 6.00 -7.38 7.66
CA PHE A 78 4.59 -7.62 8.01
C PHE A 78 4.40 -8.23 9.40
N SER A 79 5.36 -8.99 9.92
CA SER A 79 5.26 -9.57 11.28
C SER A 79 5.99 -8.78 12.36
N GLY A 80 6.87 -7.85 11.97
CA GLY A 80 7.80 -7.18 12.89
C GLY A 80 8.88 -8.11 13.47
N ARG A 81 9.15 -9.27 12.84
CA ARG A 81 10.08 -10.29 13.36
C ARG A 81 11.17 -10.63 12.34
N ARG A 82 12.42 -10.73 12.82
CA ARG A 82 13.57 -11.06 11.97
C ARG A 82 13.51 -12.52 11.47
N PRO A 83 14.18 -12.87 10.35
CA PRO A 83 14.29 -14.24 9.84
C PRO A 83 14.68 -15.29 10.89
N VAL A 84 15.58 -14.94 11.82
CA VAL A 84 16.00 -15.82 12.93
C VAL A 84 14.86 -16.22 13.86
N VAL A 85 13.81 -15.42 13.96
CA VAL A 85 12.61 -15.73 14.76
C VAL A 85 11.56 -16.43 13.91
N THR A 86 11.37 -16.01 12.65
CA THR A 86 10.29 -16.52 11.80
C THR A 86 10.64 -17.83 11.09
N GLY A 87 11.92 -18.19 10.99
CA GLY A 87 12.38 -19.34 10.21
C GLY A 87 12.24 -19.18 8.69
N VAL A 88 11.89 -17.98 8.21
CA VAL A 88 11.83 -17.66 6.78
C VAL A 88 13.17 -17.07 6.38
N TRP A 89 14.02 -17.87 5.70
CA TRP A 89 15.41 -17.50 5.40
C TRP A 89 15.64 -17.09 3.94
N SER A 90 14.80 -17.60 3.04
CA SER A 90 14.96 -17.42 1.60
C SER A 90 13.63 -17.45 0.86
N ASN A 91 13.65 -17.14 -0.44
CA ASN A 91 12.47 -17.27 -1.29
C ASN A 91 12.01 -18.74 -1.45
N GLN A 92 12.89 -19.71 -1.21
CA GLN A 92 12.59 -21.14 -1.22
C GLN A 92 12.03 -21.64 0.12
N SER A 93 12.08 -20.81 1.18
CA SER A 93 11.45 -21.14 2.47
C SER A 93 9.93 -21.26 2.33
N GLY A 94 9.29 -21.92 3.30
CA GLY A 94 7.84 -21.94 3.40
C GLY A 94 7.23 -20.53 3.54
N SER A 95 5.90 -20.46 3.41
CA SER A 95 5.17 -19.23 3.70
C SER A 95 5.36 -18.84 5.18
N LEU A 96 5.25 -17.55 5.48
CA LEU A 96 5.29 -17.07 6.87
C LEU A 96 4.26 -17.80 7.75
N ALA A 97 3.05 -18.04 7.24
CA ALA A 97 2.01 -18.78 7.97
C ALA A 97 2.41 -20.22 8.29
N ARG A 98 3.26 -20.86 7.47
CA ARG A 98 3.78 -22.20 7.73
C ARG A 98 4.96 -22.17 8.70
N CYS A 99 5.89 -21.24 8.53
CA CYS A 99 7.12 -21.18 9.33
C CYS A 99 6.91 -20.55 10.71
N TYR A 100 5.97 -19.61 10.85
CA TYR A 100 5.67 -18.88 12.07
C TYR A 100 4.15 -18.60 12.18
N PRO A 101 3.32 -19.64 12.44
CA PRO A 101 1.86 -19.54 12.43
C PRO A 101 1.28 -18.56 13.45
N GLN A 102 2.00 -18.28 14.53
CA GLN A 102 1.64 -17.31 15.56
C GLN A 102 1.94 -15.85 15.18
N ALA A 103 2.33 -15.58 13.92
CA ALA A 103 2.58 -14.22 13.44
C ALA A 103 1.33 -13.34 13.62
N ARG A 104 1.46 -12.25 14.39
CA ARG A 104 0.50 -11.15 14.31
C ARG A 104 0.96 -10.19 13.22
N LEU A 105 0.19 -10.11 12.15
CA LEU A 105 0.56 -9.33 10.97
C LEU A 105 0.13 -7.86 11.14
N LEU A 106 0.78 -6.98 10.39
CA LEU A 106 0.44 -5.57 10.33
C LEU A 106 -1.05 -5.38 10.03
N SER A 107 -1.56 -6.05 8.99
CA SER A 107 -2.97 -6.00 8.59
C SER A 107 -3.91 -6.51 9.70
N THR A 108 -3.65 -7.67 10.29
CA THR A 108 -4.51 -8.21 11.37
C THR A 108 -4.45 -7.36 12.64
N THR A 109 -3.34 -6.66 12.87
CA THR A 109 -3.20 -5.68 13.96
C THR A 109 -4.09 -4.45 13.74
N PHE A 110 -4.12 -3.92 12.52
CA PHE A 110 -5.03 -2.83 12.14
C PHE A 110 -6.49 -3.27 12.23
N ALA A 111 -6.83 -4.44 11.67
CA ALA A 111 -8.18 -4.99 11.73
C ALA A 111 -8.67 -5.17 13.17
N GLY A 112 -7.84 -5.75 14.05
CA GLY A 112 -8.15 -5.89 15.48
C GLY A 112 -8.30 -4.56 16.24
N SER A 113 -7.86 -3.45 15.65
CA SER A 113 -8.03 -2.09 16.19
C SER A 113 -9.24 -1.36 15.59
N GLY A 114 -10.04 -2.04 14.76
CA GLY A 114 -11.23 -1.49 14.12
C GLY A 114 -10.96 -0.69 12.84
N TYR A 115 -9.90 -1.03 12.10
CA TYR A 115 -9.68 -0.52 10.75
C TYR A 115 -10.19 -1.50 9.70
N ASP A 116 -10.81 -0.96 8.64
CA ASP A 116 -10.96 -1.71 7.41
C ASP A 116 -9.59 -1.93 6.78
N THR A 117 -9.30 -3.17 6.41
CA THR A 117 -7.99 -3.55 5.86
C THR A 117 -8.13 -4.07 4.45
N LEU A 118 -7.58 -3.30 3.52
CA LEU A 118 -7.59 -3.60 2.10
C LEU A 118 -6.16 -3.86 1.63
N GLY A 119 -5.95 -4.96 0.91
CA GLY A 119 -4.66 -5.32 0.33
C GLY A 119 -4.74 -5.44 -1.18
N ALA A 120 -3.67 -5.09 -1.89
CA ALA A 120 -3.60 -5.27 -3.34
C ALA A 120 -2.18 -5.63 -3.79
N GLY A 121 -2.06 -6.36 -4.89
CA GLY A 121 -0.75 -6.67 -5.49
C GLY A 121 0.02 -7.76 -4.76
N LYS A 122 1.34 -7.60 -4.66
CA LYS A 122 2.27 -8.52 -3.98
C LYS A 122 2.73 -7.90 -2.66
N LEU A 123 2.08 -8.30 -1.56
CA LEU A 123 2.41 -7.83 -0.21
C LEU A 123 3.23 -8.87 0.57
N LEU A 124 2.68 -10.04 0.84
CA LEU A 124 3.46 -11.21 1.24
C LEU A 124 3.98 -11.97 0.01
N HIS A 125 5.06 -12.76 0.19
CA HIS A 125 5.65 -13.53 -0.91
C HIS A 125 4.77 -14.70 -1.36
N SER A 126 4.12 -15.38 -0.41
CA SER A 126 3.02 -16.31 -0.66
C SER A 126 1.67 -15.57 -0.65
N GLN A 127 0.60 -16.25 -1.07
CA GLN A 127 -0.80 -15.77 -0.99
C GLN A 127 -1.10 -15.11 0.38
N GLY A 128 -1.09 -13.77 0.42
CA GLY A 128 -1.28 -12.97 1.63
C GLY A 128 -2.73 -12.52 1.85
N GLY A 129 -3.62 -12.82 0.91
CA GLY A 129 -4.99 -12.30 0.89
C GLY A 129 -5.81 -12.60 2.13
N LYS A 130 -5.57 -13.76 2.77
CA LYS A 130 -6.30 -14.18 3.98
C LYS A 130 -6.05 -13.28 5.21
N SER A 131 -5.05 -12.40 5.16
CA SER A 131 -4.70 -11.51 6.27
C SER A 131 -5.36 -10.13 6.20
N TYR A 132 -6.18 -9.88 5.19
CA TYR A 132 -6.90 -8.62 4.97
C TYR A 132 -8.40 -8.87 5.00
N GLY A 133 -9.18 -7.87 5.43
CA GLY A 133 -10.64 -7.90 5.31
C GLY A 133 -11.08 -8.00 3.85
N GLU A 134 -10.33 -7.35 2.95
CA GLU A 134 -10.49 -7.47 1.52
C GLU A 134 -9.15 -7.48 0.78
N TYR A 135 -9.05 -8.28 -0.28
CA TYR A 135 -7.83 -8.38 -1.06
C TYR A 135 -8.09 -8.37 -2.57
N PHE A 136 -7.50 -7.39 -3.25
CA PHE A 136 -7.53 -7.26 -4.70
C PHE A 136 -6.34 -8.03 -5.30
N GLY A 137 -6.63 -9.22 -5.81
CA GLY A 137 -5.63 -10.05 -6.49
C GLY A 137 -5.06 -9.37 -7.73
N VAL A 138 -3.86 -9.81 -8.16
CA VAL A 138 -3.26 -9.45 -9.45
C VAL A 138 -3.96 -10.19 -10.59
N ASN A 139 -5.26 -9.91 -10.79
CA ASN A 139 -6.03 -10.56 -11.86
C ASN A 139 -5.53 -10.14 -13.26
N GLN A 140 -4.72 -9.10 -13.33
CA GLN A 140 -3.89 -8.71 -14.47
C GLN A 140 -2.55 -8.19 -13.97
N ARG A 141 -1.46 -8.50 -14.69
CA ARG A 141 -0.07 -8.10 -14.34
C ARG A 141 0.12 -6.58 -14.21
N TRP A 142 -0.80 -5.79 -14.77
CA TRP A 142 -0.71 -4.33 -14.87
C TRP A 142 -2.03 -3.60 -14.61
N SER A 143 -3.10 -4.29 -14.20
CA SER A 143 -4.41 -3.63 -14.01
C SER A 143 -4.98 -3.94 -12.62
N PRO A 144 -5.51 -2.92 -11.91
CA PRO A 144 -6.25 -3.13 -10.66
C PRO A 144 -7.62 -3.79 -10.87
N LEU A 145 -7.97 -4.14 -12.12
CA LEU A 145 -9.26 -4.68 -12.52
C LEU A 145 -9.28 -6.22 -12.46
N SER A 146 -10.43 -6.79 -12.07
CA SER A 146 -10.69 -8.23 -12.25
C SER A 146 -10.77 -8.61 -13.73
N LYS A 147 -10.67 -9.90 -14.07
CA LYS A 147 -10.80 -10.38 -15.45
C LYS A 147 -12.16 -10.07 -16.06
N GLU A 148 -13.18 -9.90 -15.25
CA GLU A 148 -14.54 -9.53 -15.64
C GLU A 148 -14.63 -8.01 -15.84
N ALA A 149 -13.91 -7.27 -15.00
CA ALA A 149 -13.82 -5.81 -15.05
C ALA A 149 -12.81 -5.28 -16.09
N VAL A 150 -12.23 -6.09 -16.98
CA VAL A 150 -11.35 -5.60 -18.09
C VAL A 150 -12.11 -5.16 -19.34
N ARG A 151 -13.44 -5.26 -19.34
CA ARG A 151 -14.30 -4.90 -20.49
C ARG A 151 -14.78 -3.45 -20.38
N TYR A 152 -14.86 -2.77 -21.52
CA TYR A 152 -15.37 -1.40 -21.59
C TYR A 152 -16.89 -1.39 -21.41
N THR A 153 -17.41 -0.58 -20.49
CA THR A 153 -18.86 -0.33 -20.41
C THR A 153 -19.32 0.58 -21.57
N ARG A 154 -20.62 0.60 -21.88
CA ARG A 154 -21.20 1.51 -22.89
C ARG A 154 -20.84 2.98 -22.66
N LYS A 155 -20.72 3.41 -21.40
CA LYS A 155 -20.34 4.79 -21.03
C LYS A 155 -18.85 5.07 -21.29
N GLU A 156 -18.01 4.05 -21.27
CA GLU A 156 -16.55 4.18 -21.44
C GLU A 156 -16.13 4.10 -22.91
N LEU A 157 -16.88 3.39 -23.75
CA LEU A 157 -16.58 3.14 -25.17
C LEU A 157 -16.15 4.41 -25.96
N PRO A 158 -16.78 5.59 -25.79
CA PRO A 158 -16.37 6.79 -26.51
C PRO A 158 -14.94 7.25 -26.20
N THR A 159 -14.38 6.87 -25.05
CA THR A 159 -13.05 7.32 -24.60
C THR A 159 -11.92 6.34 -24.98
N LYS A 160 -12.27 5.15 -25.48
CA LYS A 160 -11.35 4.03 -25.72
C LYS A 160 -10.14 4.38 -26.61
N ALA A 161 -10.34 5.24 -27.61
CA ALA A 161 -9.31 5.60 -28.59
C ALA A 161 -8.65 6.96 -28.31
N THR A 162 -8.92 7.56 -27.15
CA THR A 162 -8.31 8.84 -26.75
C THR A 162 -6.99 8.60 -26.01
N ASP A 163 -6.17 9.64 -25.89
CA ASP A 163 -4.97 9.62 -25.03
C ASP A 163 -5.32 9.45 -23.54
N ASN A 164 -6.60 9.58 -23.16
CA ASN A 164 -7.09 9.53 -21.77
C ASN A 164 -8.35 8.64 -21.66
N PRO A 165 -8.24 7.33 -21.91
CA PRO A 165 -9.37 6.42 -21.78
C PRO A 165 -9.86 6.38 -20.33
N ARG A 166 -11.19 6.46 -20.15
CA ARG A 166 -11.82 6.47 -18.83
C ARG A 166 -12.34 5.08 -18.50
N HIS A 167 -12.00 4.60 -17.31
CA HIS A 167 -12.56 3.37 -16.73
C HIS A 167 -13.22 3.70 -15.39
N LEU A 168 -14.54 3.55 -15.31
CA LEU A 168 -15.32 3.68 -14.10
C LEU A 168 -15.18 2.38 -13.31
N VAL A 169 -14.60 2.48 -12.13
CA VAL A 169 -14.51 1.39 -11.17
C VAL A 169 -15.29 1.77 -9.92
N ALA A 170 -16.10 0.85 -9.43
CA ALA A 170 -16.60 0.91 -8.07
C ALA A 170 -15.70 0.05 -7.20
N ASP A 171 -15.25 0.59 -6.07
CA ASP A 171 -14.69 -0.26 -5.03
C ASP A 171 -15.79 -1.02 -4.28
N SER A 172 -15.39 -1.94 -3.42
CA SER A 172 -16.28 -2.72 -2.54
C SER A 172 -17.09 -1.90 -1.54
N LEU A 173 -16.73 -0.63 -1.35
CA LEU A 173 -17.45 0.33 -0.53
C LEU A 173 -18.44 1.16 -1.37
N GLY A 174 -18.63 0.80 -2.65
CA GLY A 174 -19.55 1.47 -3.57
C GLY A 174 -19.07 2.84 -4.05
N ARG A 175 -17.79 3.19 -3.83
CA ARG A 175 -17.23 4.47 -4.25
C ARG A 175 -16.76 4.36 -5.69
N GLU A 176 -17.24 5.26 -6.53
CA GLU A 176 -16.82 5.34 -7.92
C GLU A 176 -15.50 6.11 -8.07
N ALA A 177 -14.58 5.57 -8.86
CA ALA A 177 -13.36 6.24 -9.30
C ALA A 177 -13.16 6.07 -10.80
N THR A 178 -12.45 7.02 -11.44
CA THR A 178 -12.05 6.93 -12.85
C THR A 178 -10.56 6.59 -12.95
N LEU A 179 -10.24 5.47 -13.61
CA LEU A 179 -8.87 5.04 -13.93
C LEU A 179 -8.53 5.35 -15.41
N PRO A 180 -7.24 5.39 -15.77
CA PRO A 180 -6.07 5.35 -14.89
C PRO A 180 -5.86 6.69 -14.18
N LEU A 181 -5.55 6.64 -12.89
CA LEU A 181 -5.39 7.85 -12.04
C LEU A 181 -4.28 8.79 -12.54
N ASN A 182 -3.34 8.26 -13.32
CA ASN A 182 -2.17 8.96 -13.81
C ASN A 182 -2.22 9.26 -15.32
N ARG A 183 -3.40 9.19 -15.97
CA ARG A 183 -3.55 9.45 -17.41
C ARG A 183 -2.65 8.59 -18.31
N MET A 184 -2.16 7.44 -17.81
CA MET A 184 -1.43 6.51 -18.67
C MET A 184 -2.36 5.92 -19.74
N PRO A 185 -1.81 5.43 -20.87
CA PRO A 185 -2.60 4.68 -21.84
C PRO A 185 -3.33 3.51 -21.17
N SER A 186 -4.51 3.15 -21.70
CA SER A 186 -5.36 2.07 -21.13
C SER A 186 -4.61 0.74 -20.98
N ASP A 187 -4.60 0.19 -19.77
CA ASP A 187 -4.12 -1.18 -19.48
C ASP A 187 -5.05 -2.29 -20.03
N ARG A 188 -6.23 -1.94 -20.58
CA ARG A 188 -7.17 -2.89 -21.21
C ARG A 188 -6.83 -3.09 -22.70
N LYS A 189 -6.75 -4.34 -23.16
CA LYS A 189 -6.42 -4.70 -24.55
C LYS A 189 -7.46 -4.15 -25.54
N PRO A 190 -7.05 -3.59 -26.69
CA PRO A 190 -7.95 -2.92 -27.64
C PRO A 190 -8.90 -3.87 -28.41
N ALA A 191 -8.63 -5.18 -28.42
CA ALA A 191 -9.21 -6.11 -29.40
C ALA A 191 -10.51 -6.81 -28.99
N GLN A 192 -11.06 -6.60 -27.79
CA GLN A 192 -12.31 -7.26 -27.39
C GLN A 192 -13.26 -6.24 -26.75
N ALA A 193 -14.12 -5.66 -27.59
CA ALA A 193 -15.38 -5.10 -27.13
C ALA A 193 -16.29 -6.26 -26.72
N ASP A 194 -17.30 -6.00 -25.90
CA ASP A 194 -18.32 -7.00 -25.57
C ASP A 194 -19.12 -7.38 -26.81
N GLY A 195 -18.67 -8.46 -27.44
CA GLY A 195 -19.43 -9.46 -28.18
C GLY A 195 -18.98 -10.83 -27.66
#